data_AF-A0A7W3NK98-F1
#
_entry.id   AF-A0A7W3NK98-F1
#
_cell.length_a   1.000
_cell.length_b   1.000
_cell.length_c   1.000
_cell.angle_alpha   90.00
_cell.angle_beta   90.00
_cell.angle_gamma   90.00
#
_symmetry.space_group_name_H-M   'P 1'
#
loop_
_entity.id
_entity.type
_entity.pdbx_description
1 polymer ?
#
loop_
_entity_poly.entity_id
_entity_poly.type
_entity_poly.pdbx_seq_one_letter_code
_entity_poly.pdbx_strand_id
1 'polypeptide(L)'
;MTLRQGLCSRAEPLLAQVRAHPFWTGLCDGTLPPESLWHFAEQDFRFTVPAYARALARTAAVARRPEQGALLAGAAGATFESLSRMSRELDVLADRFGTPGPAGGISPTTLAHTSLLTAVSTASLAAAIGGLLPMTWFHQQVCLDLRRRLVPGTRYTDWIAQYCPGDGFDGYVEAYLALIDDLAATASEAELALLEDGFLHGAYYELAFCEAAWQLQSWAGTTSERNSRSDTVRRGRARTHRRRRLCRAGDVALSRTSGSEVAARGPARRGGGPGTCPRHQPPHDGDLPAARSGSGDQGGWPPLRRRFGGRALRKPQL
;
A
#
# COMPACT_ATOMS: atom_id res chain seq x y z
N MET A 1 12.96 13.33 -27.19
CA MET A 1 12.83 12.71 -25.86
C MET A 1 11.69 11.70 -25.96
N THR A 2 11.90 10.44 -25.59
CA THR A 2 10.83 9.43 -25.64
C THR A 2 9.84 9.64 -24.49
N LEU A 3 8.64 9.06 -24.58
CA LEU A 3 7.61 9.19 -23.53
C LEU A 3 8.15 8.73 -22.17
N ARG A 4 8.82 7.57 -22.11
CA ARG A 4 9.43 7.07 -20.87
C ARG A 4 10.46 8.04 -20.29
N GLN A 5 11.29 8.68 -21.11
CA GLN A 5 12.28 9.66 -20.65
C GLN A 5 11.59 10.89 -20.06
N GLY A 6 10.49 11.33 -20.67
CA GLY A 6 9.68 12.44 -20.14
C GLY A 6 9.05 12.11 -18.80
N LEU A 7 8.50 10.91 -18.64
CA LEU A 7 7.93 10.44 -17.37
C LEU A 7 8.98 10.37 -16.27
N CYS A 8 10.10 9.69 -16.50
CA CYS A 8 11.19 9.61 -15.53
C CYS A 8 11.71 11.01 -15.17
N SER A 9 11.89 11.89 -16.14
CA SER A 9 12.33 13.28 -15.89
C SER A 9 11.32 14.06 -15.04
N ARG A 10 10.01 13.84 -15.20
CA ARG A 10 8.97 14.49 -14.38
C ARG A 10 8.90 13.92 -12.96
N ALA A 11 9.27 12.66 -12.77
CA ALA A 11 9.34 12.04 -11.43
C ALA A 11 10.66 12.34 -10.70
N GLU A 12 11.70 12.83 -11.37
CA GLU A 12 13.00 13.11 -10.72
C GLU A 12 12.90 14.02 -9.48
N PRO A 13 12.10 15.10 -9.45
CA PRO A 13 11.93 15.89 -8.23
C PRO A 13 11.29 15.11 -7.06
N LEU A 14 10.42 14.14 -7.34
CA LEU A 14 9.85 13.25 -6.33
C LEU A 14 10.88 12.23 -5.88
N LEU A 15 11.63 11.64 -6.82
CA LEU A 15 12.70 10.70 -6.50
C LEU A 15 13.80 11.34 -5.63
N ALA A 16 14.16 12.60 -5.91
CA ALA A 16 15.08 13.35 -5.08
C ALA A 16 14.55 13.53 -3.64
N GLN A 17 13.25 13.82 -3.49
CA GLN A 17 12.61 13.89 -2.17
C GLN A 17 12.60 12.55 -1.46
N VAL A 18 12.29 11.45 -2.16
CA VAL A 18 12.34 10.09 -1.61
C VAL A 18 13.76 9.79 -1.12
N ARG A 19 14.80 9.99 -1.95
CA ARG A 19 16.20 9.73 -1.56
C ARG A 19 16.67 10.58 -0.37
N ALA A 20 16.20 11.83 -0.27
CA ALA A 20 16.54 12.73 0.81
C ALA A 20 15.69 12.53 2.08
N HIS A 21 14.64 11.73 2.01
CA HIS A 21 13.69 11.57 3.11
C HIS A 21 14.36 10.98 4.37
N PRO A 22 14.01 11.43 5.58
CA PRO A 22 14.58 10.93 6.84
C PRO A 22 14.49 9.41 7.00
N PHE A 23 13.42 8.80 6.48
CA PHE A 23 13.27 7.34 6.45
C PHE A 23 14.46 6.62 5.78
N TRP A 24 14.78 7.00 4.53
CA TRP A 24 15.83 6.34 3.75
C TRP A 24 17.23 6.76 4.19
N THR A 25 17.40 8.03 4.59
CA THR A 25 18.67 8.50 5.16
C THR A 25 18.98 7.78 6.48
N GLY A 26 17.97 7.64 7.36
CA GLY A 26 18.10 6.91 8.62
C GLY A 26 18.38 5.41 8.45
N LEU A 27 17.89 4.80 7.36
CA LEU A 27 18.27 3.43 7.01
C LEU A 27 19.77 3.33 6.67
N CYS A 28 20.29 4.29 5.91
CA CYS A 28 21.69 4.30 5.47
C CYS A 28 22.68 4.48 6.62
N ASP A 29 22.38 5.36 7.57
CA ASP A 29 23.28 5.72 8.68
C ASP A 29 22.95 5.01 10.00
N GLY A 30 21.85 4.26 10.05
CA GLY A 30 21.43 3.50 11.24
C GLY A 30 20.60 4.30 12.26
N THR A 31 20.22 5.54 11.95
CA THR A 31 19.46 6.42 12.86
C THR A 31 17.94 6.29 12.76
N LEU A 32 17.41 5.57 11.75
CA LEU A 32 15.96 5.33 11.62
C LEU A 32 15.41 4.68 12.92
N PRO A 33 14.27 5.13 13.47
CA PRO A 33 13.60 4.40 14.53
C PRO A 33 13.13 3.01 14.04
N PRO A 34 13.40 1.91 14.78
CA PRO A 34 12.97 0.58 14.39
C PRO A 34 11.47 0.44 14.15
N GLU A 35 10.66 1.20 14.87
CA GLU A 35 9.20 1.23 14.73
C GLU A 35 8.80 1.70 13.33
N SER A 36 9.52 2.67 12.75
CA SER A 36 9.26 3.16 11.40
C SER A 36 9.59 2.10 10.35
N LEU A 37 10.70 1.37 10.52
CA LEU A 37 11.04 0.25 9.63
C LEU A 37 10.03 -0.89 9.75
N TRP A 38 9.64 -1.22 10.98
CA TRP A 38 8.60 -2.22 11.24
C TRP A 38 7.29 -1.84 10.55
N HIS A 39 6.83 -0.59 10.72
CA HIS A 39 5.61 -0.11 10.09
C HIS A 39 5.69 -0.19 8.56
N PHE A 40 6.81 0.25 7.97
CA PHE A 40 7.05 0.13 6.53
C PHE A 40 6.93 -1.32 6.05
N ALA A 41 7.69 -2.22 6.65
CA ALA A 41 7.75 -3.62 6.24
C ALA A 41 6.41 -4.33 6.44
N GLU A 42 5.71 -4.04 7.53
CA GLU A 42 4.40 -4.64 7.81
C GLU A 42 3.34 -4.16 6.80
N GLN A 43 3.25 -2.86 6.53
CA GLN A 43 2.29 -2.31 5.57
C GLN A 43 2.55 -2.85 4.16
N ASP A 44 3.83 -2.93 3.78
CA ASP A 44 4.24 -3.40 2.46
C ASP A 44 3.91 -4.89 2.27
N PHE A 45 4.33 -5.73 3.22
CA PHE A 45 4.06 -7.17 3.20
C PHE A 45 2.57 -7.50 3.24
N ARG A 46 1.81 -6.90 4.17
CA ARG A 46 0.41 -7.29 4.39
C ARG A 46 -0.53 -6.76 3.33
N PHE A 47 -0.26 -5.57 2.76
CA PHE A 47 -1.25 -4.85 1.96
C PHE A 47 -0.72 -4.46 0.57
N THR A 48 0.40 -3.75 0.50
CA THR A 48 0.88 -3.16 -0.76
C THR A 48 1.31 -4.22 -1.77
N VAL A 49 2.23 -5.12 -1.39
CA VAL A 49 2.77 -6.16 -2.28
C VAL A 49 1.69 -7.14 -2.76
N PRO A 50 0.77 -7.64 -1.91
CA PRO A 50 -0.35 -8.47 -2.40
C PRO A 50 -1.29 -7.72 -3.35
N ALA A 51 -1.56 -6.44 -3.11
CA ALA A 51 -2.39 -5.62 -4.00
C ALA A 51 -1.70 -5.40 -5.35
N TYR A 52 -0.39 -5.11 -5.33
CA TYR A 52 0.43 -4.96 -6.52
C TYR A 52 0.48 -6.25 -7.35
N ALA A 53 0.72 -7.40 -6.73
CA ALA A 53 0.72 -8.71 -7.40
C ALA A 53 -0.62 -9.00 -8.11
N ARG A 54 -1.75 -8.72 -7.44
CA ARG A 54 -3.10 -8.86 -8.04
C ARG A 54 -3.32 -7.87 -9.19
N ALA A 55 -2.84 -6.63 -9.06
CA ALA A 55 -2.96 -5.63 -10.11
C ALA A 55 -2.15 -6.02 -11.36
N LEU A 56 -0.94 -6.55 -11.17
CA LEU A 56 -0.13 -7.13 -12.24
C LEU A 56 -0.85 -8.28 -12.96
N ALA A 57 -1.44 -9.22 -12.21
CA ALA A 57 -2.18 -10.33 -12.79
C ALA A 57 -3.40 -9.87 -13.61
N ARG A 58 -4.15 -8.88 -13.10
CA ARG A 58 -5.27 -8.27 -13.86
C ARG A 58 -4.79 -7.60 -15.15
N THR A 59 -3.66 -6.90 -15.07
CA THR A 59 -3.07 -6.22 -16.23
C THR A 59 -2.59 -7.23 -17.27
N ALA A 60 -2.00 -8.34 -16.84
CA ALA A 60 -1.58 -9.43 -17.72
C ALA A 60 -2.76 -10.02 -18.50
N ALA A 61 -3.91 -10.18 -17.86
CA ALA A 61 -5.13 -10.72 -18.48
C ALA A 61 -5.71 -9.84 -19.58
N VAL A 62 -5.40 -8.54 -19.59
CA VAL A 62 -5.88 -7.56 -20.60
C VAL A 62 -4.76 -7.06 -21.52
N ALA A 63 -3.60 -7.70 -21.49
CA ALA A 63 -2.46 -7.33 -22.32
C ALA A 63 -2.79 -7.48 -23.82
N ARG A 64 -2.34 -6.52 -24.65
CA ARG A 64 -2.59 -6.52 -26.10
C ARG A 64 -1.73 -7.53 -26.86
N ARG A 65 -0.55 -7.86 -26.32
CA ARG A 65 0.44 -8.74 -26.95
C ARG A 65 0.84 -9.88 -26.01
N PRO A 66 1.06 -11.11 -26.52
CA PRO A 66 1.42 -12.25 -25.69
C PRO A 66 2.65 -12.04 -24.80
N GLU A 67 3.67 -11.34 -25.29
CA GLU A 67 4.90 -11.04 -24.53
C GLU A 67 4.67 -10.07 -23.37
N GLN A 68 3.75 -9.10 -23.52
CA GLN A 68 3.35 -8.19 -22.45
C GLN A 68 2.62 -8.99 -21.37
N GLY A 69 1.69 -9.85 -21.79
CA GLY A 69 0.99 -10.76 -20.89
C GLY A 69 1.95 -11.69 -20.13
N ALA A 70 2.93 -12.27 -20.83
CA ALA A 70 3.92 -13.14 -20.20
C ALA A 70 4.81 -12.40 -19.18
N LEU A 71 5.28 -11.19 -19.52
CA LEU A 71 6.07 -10.35 -18.61
C LEU A 71 5.27 -10.02 -17.33
N LEU A 72 4.04 -9.52 -17.49
CA LEU A 72 3.16 -9.12 -16.38
C LEU A 72 2.65 -10.30 -15.56
N ALA A 73 2.43 -11.47 -16.16
CA ALA A 73 2.07 -12.68 -15.44
C ALA A 73 3.24 -13.23 -14.62
N GLY A 74 4.44 -13.27 -15.23
CA GLY A 74 5.67 -13.64 -14.52
C GLY A 74 5.97 -12.69 -13.36
N ALA A 75 5.73 -11.40 -13.57
CA ALA A 75 5.79 -10.38 -12.54
C ALA A 75 4.89 -10.66 -11.35
N ALA A 76 3.61 -10.95 -11.63
CA ALA A 76 2.63 -11.22 -10.60
C ALA A 76 3.03 -12.46 -9.79
N GLY A 77 3.48 -13.52 -10.47
CA GLY A 77 4.01 -14.74 -9.84
C GLY A 77 5.17 -14.45 -8.90
N ALA A 78 6.22 -13.79 -9.40
CA ALA A 78 7.40 -13.44 -8.60
C ALA A 78 7.05 -12.54 -7.39
N THR A 79 6.11 -11.61 -7.57
CA THR A 79 5.62 -10.75 -6.48
C THR A 79 4.81 -11.53 -5.43
N PHE A 80 4.04 -12.55 -5.83
CA PHE A 80 3.37 -13.42 -4.85
C PHE A 80 4.37 -14.32 -4.11
N GLU A 81 5.35 -14.86 -4.82
CA GLU A 81 6.40 -15.71 -4.24
C GLU A 81 7.25 -14.95 -3.21
N SER A 82 7.48 -13.65 -3.42
CA SER A 82 8.24 -12.82 -2.48
C SER A 82 7.58 -12.68 -1.12
N LEU A 83 6.26 -12.88 -0.98
CA LEU A 83 5.55 -12.78 0.30
C LEU A 83 6.11 -13.75 1.35
N SER A 84 6.46 -14.97 0.95
CA SER A 84 7.05 -15.96 1.88
C SER A 84 8.41 -15.49 2.41
N ARG A 85 9.21 -14.81 1.57
CA ARG A 85 10.47 -14.19 1.99
C ARG A 85 10.22 -13.01 2.93
N MET A 86 9.32 -12.10 2.56
CA MET A 86 8.98 -10.92 3.35
C MET A 86 8.42 -11.27 4.73
N SER A 87 7.64 -12.36 4.84
CA SER A 87 7.16 -12.85 6.14
C SER A 87 8.34 -13.21 7.06
N ARG A 88 9.34 -13.92 6.55
CA ARG A 88 10.55 -14.27 7.32
C ARG A 88 11.38 -13.03 7.66
N GLU A 89 11.43 -12.05 6.77
CA GLU A 89 12.10 -10.77 7.04
C GLU A 89 11.45 -10.00 8.18
N LEU A 90 10.12 -10.05 8.29
CA LEU A 90 9.40 -9.49 9.44
C LEU A 90 9.75 -10.22 10.73
N ASP A 91 9.85 -11.55 10.71
CA ASP A 91 10.26 -12.32 11.89
C ASP A 91 11.69 -11.94 12.33
N VAL A 92 12.61 -11.79 11.38
CA VAL A 92 13.99 -11.34 11.67
C VAL A 92 14.01 -9.91 12.23
N LEU A 93 13.18 -9.00 11.70
CA LEU A 93 13.05 -7.65 12.25
C LEU A 93 12.48 -7.65 13.68
N ALA A 94 11.47 -8.49 13.93
CA ALA A 94 10.87 -8.68 15.25
C ALA A 94 11.90 -9.18 16.25
N ASP A 95 12.68 -10.19 15.89
CA ASP A 95 13.71 -10.76 16.76
C ASP A 95 14.81 -9.75 17.08
N ARG A 96 15.19 -8.91 16.10
CA ARG A 96 16.28 -7.95 16.24
C ARG A 96 15.90 -6.71 17.04
N PHE A 97 14.68 -6.20 16.88
CA PHE A 97 14.28 -4.90 17.41
C PHE A 97 13.04 -4.92 18.31
N GLY A 98 12.43 -6.10 18.49
CA GLY A 98 11.12 -6.24 19.12
C GLY A 98 9.99 -5.94 18.15
N THR A 99 8.78 -6.34 18.52
CA THR A 99 7.56 -5.95 17.80
C THR A 99 6.92 -4.77 18.51
N PRO A 100 6.68 -3.63 17.83
CA PRO A 100 5.92 -2.52 18.39
C PRO A 100 4.41 -2.85 18.59
N GLY A 101 3.99 -4.08 18.32
CA GLY A 101 2.59 -4.46 18.06
C GLY A 101 2.21 -4.27 16.58
N PRO A 102 1.08 -4.83 16.14
CA PRO A 102 0.59 -4.62 14.77
C PRO A 102 0.23 -3.14 14.56
N ALA A 103 0.44 -2.60 13.36
CA ALA A 103 0.12 -1.22 12.97
C ALA A 103 -1.37 -0.82 13.05
N GLY A 104 -2.21 -1.55 13.78
CA GLY A 104 -3.64 -1.27 13.93
C GLY A 104 -4.46 -1.50 12.65
N GLY A 105 -3.89 -2.18 11.64
CA GLY A 105 -4.51 -2.43 10.34
C GLY A 105 -3.81 -1.71 9.19
N ILE A 106 -4.52 -1.57 8.06
CA ILE A 106 -4.02 -0.81 6.89
C ILE A 106 -4.03 0.69 7.20
N SER A 107 -2.92 1.39 6.94
CA SER A 107 -2.84 2.84 7.15
C SER A 107 -3.66 3.60 6.08
N PRO A 108 -4.08 4.85 6.34
CA PRO A 108 -4.79 5.68 5.36
C PRO A 108 -4.04 5.79 4.01
N THR A 109 -2.74 6.03 4.03
CA THR A 109 -1.92 6.13 2.81
C THR A 109 -1.83 4.78 2.10
N THR A 110 -1.61 3.68 2.82
CA THR A 110 -1.56 2.33 2.23
C THR A 110 -2.91 1.96 1.61
N LEU A 111 -4.03 2.30 2.25
CA LEU A 111 -5.36 2.07 1.69
C LEU A 111 -5.56 2.88 0.40
N ALA A 112 -5.17 4.16 0.39
CA ALA A 112 -5.29 5.01 -0.79
C ALA A 112 -4.41 4.49 -1.95
N HIS A 113 -3.17 4.09 -1.67
CA HIS A 113 -2.27 3.54 -2.67
C HIS A 113 -2.80 2.21 -3.24
N THR A 114 -3.17 1.25 -2.40
CA THR A 114 -3.73 -0.03 -2.85
C THR A 114 -5.06 0.12 -3.61
N SER A 115 -5.85 1.15 -3.29
CA SER A 115 -7.04 1.53 -4.04
C SER A 115 -6.68 2.07 -5.43
N LEU A 116 -5.64 2.91 -5.55
CA LEU A 116 -5.11 3.35 -6.86
C LEU A 116 -4.69 2.13 -7.69
N LEU A 117 -3.87 1.23 -7.14
CA LEU A 117 -3.39 0.03 -7.85
C LEU A 117 -4.55 -0.82 -8.40
N THR A 118 -5.61 -0.96 -7.59
CA THR A 118 -6.83 -1.64 -8.02
C THR A 118 -7.53 -0.88 -9.14
N ALA A 119 -7.79 0.41 -8.96
CA ALA A 119 -8.49 1.25 -9.93
C ALA A 119 -7.80 1.25 -11.30
N VAL A 120 -6.49 1.51 -11.34
CA VAL A 120 -5.74 1.56 -12.61
C VAL A 120 -5.74 0.20 -13.32
N SER A 121 -5.59 -0.90 -12.57
CA SER A 121 -5.59 -2.27 -13.12
C SER A 121 -6.95 -2.71 -13.69
N THR A 122 -8.03 -2.04 -13.31
CA THR A 122 -9.39 -2.30 -13.81
C THR A 122 -9.85 -1.32 -14.89
N ALA A 123 -9.15 -0.19 -15.06
CA ALA A 123 -9.57 0.88 -15.96
C ALA A 123 -9.14 0.63 -17.41
N SER A 124 -7.84 0.45 -17.65
CA SER A 124 -7.28 0.16 -18.97
C SER A 124 -5.84 -0.33 -18.86
N LEU A 125 -5.33 -0.96 -19.92
CA LEU A 125 -3.91 -1.35 -19.99
C LEU A 125 -2.97 -0.15 -19.82
N ALA A 126 -3.31 1.00 -20.42
CA ALA A 126 -2.48 2.21 -20.34
C ALA A 126 -2.45 2.80 -18.93
N ALA A 127 -3.62 2.93 -18.28
CA ALA A 127 -3.69 3.35 -16.88
C ALA A 127 -2.92 2.40 -15.96
N ALA A 128 -3.07 1.09 -16.18
CA ALA A 128 -2.39 0.07 -15.39
C ALA A 128 -0.86 0.13 -15.54
N ILE A 129 -0.34 0.18 -16.77
CA ILE A 129 1.11 0.32 -16.99
C ILE A 129 1.63 1.62 -16.36
N GLY A 130 0.90 2.72 -16.53
CA GLY A 130 1.22 4.00 -15.88
C GLY A 130 1.29 3.89 -14.37
N GLY A 131 0.24 3.40 -13.72
CA GLY A 131 0.14 3.36 -12.26
C GLY A 131 0.99 2.29 -11.56
N LEU A 132 1.30 1.19 -12.23
CA LEU A 132 2.07 0.09 -11.63
C LEU A 132 3.59 0.28 -11.78
N LEU A 133 4.04 0.94 -12.85
CA LEU A 133 5.47 1.11 -13.12
C LEU A 133 6.25 1.86 -12.01
N PRO A 134 5.73 2.95 -11.40
CA PRO A 134 6.45 3.69 -10.37
C PRO A 134 6.96 2.80 -9.23
N MET A 135 6.17 1.83 -8.75
CA MET A 135 6.61 0.91 -7.69
C MET A 135 7.91 0.17 -8.06
N THR A 136 7.99 -0.35 -9.28
CA THR A 136 9.17 -1.11 -9.72
C THR A 136 10.36 -0.19 -9.95
N TRP A 137 10.14 0.96 -10.58
CA TRP A 137 11.20 1.91 -10.92
C TRP A 137 11.75 2.60 -9.67
N PHE A 138 10.91 3.14 -8.77
CA PHE A 138 11.35 3.75 -7.52
C PHE A 138 12.08 2.76 -6.64
N HIS A 139 11.60 1.51 -6.52
CA HIS A 139 12.30 0.48 -5.75
C HIS A 139 13.73 0.26 -6.28
N GLN A 140 13.93 0.16 -7.59
CA GLN A 140 15.28 0.11 -8.18
C GLN A 140 16.12 1.33 -7.79
N GLN A 141 15.57 2.53 -8.00
CA GLN A 141 16.29 3.78 -7.80
C GLN A 141 16.66 4.01 -6.33
N VAL A 142 15.83 3.57 -5.39
CA VAL A 142 16.09 3.57 -3.95
C VAL A 142 17.16 2.53 -3.60
N CYS A 143 17.07 1.31 -4.12
CA CYS A 143 18.06 0.27 -3.83
C CYS A 143 19.46 0.63 -4.33
N LEU A 144 19.56 1.26 -5.51
CA LEU A 144 20.82 1.81 -6.03
C LEU A 144 21.38 2.92 -5.11
N ASP A 145 20.51 3.79 -4.58
CA ASP A 145 20.92 4.84 -3.66
C ASP A 145 21.38 4.28 -2.30
N LEU A 146 20.63 3.34 -1.74
CA LEU A 146 20.95 2.64 -0.49
C LEU A 146 22.31 1.96 -0.58
N ARG A 147 22.58 1.17 -1.63
CA ARG A 147 23.87 0.49 -1.82
C ARG A 147 25.05 1.46 -1.90
N ARG A 148 24.82 2.65 -2.46
CA ARG A 148 25.86 3.69 -2.60
C ARG A 148 26.12 4.44 -1.29
N ARG A 149 25.08 4.68 -0.49
CA ARG A 149 25.13 5.54 0.71
C ARG A 149 25.22 4.77 2.02
N LEU A 150 25.02 3.46 2.01
CA LEU A 150 25.06 2.62 3.20
C LEU A 150 26.37 2.79 3.95
N VAL A 151 26.28 3.20 5.21
CA VAL A 151 27.43 3.17 6.12
C VAL A 151 27.66 1.71 6.53
N PRO A 152 28.87 1.15 6.36
CA PRO A 152 29.14 -0.23 6.72
C PRO A 152 28.91 -0.50 8.22
N GLY A 153 28.28 -1.63 8.54
CA GLY A 153 28.11 -2.08 9.92
C GLY A 153 26.94 -1.43 10.66
N THR A 154 26.07 -0.69 9.98
CA THR A 154 24.84 -0.17 10.61
C THR A 154 23.90 -1.31 10.97
N ARG A 155 23.02 -1.05 11.94
CA ARG A 155 21.98 -1.99 12.40
C ARG A 155 21.01 -2.43 11.29
N TYR A 156 20.97 -1.77 10.14
CA TYR A 156 20.07 -2.09 9.02
C TYR A 156 20.77 -2.74 7.82
N THR A 157 22.08 -2.97 7.89
CA THR A 157 22.88 -3.58 6.82
C THR A 157 22.24 -4.86 6.27
N ASP A 158 21.90 -5.81 7.15
CA ASP A 158 21.35 -7.11 6.74
C ASP A 158 19.94 -6.98 6.15
N TRP A 159 19.15 -6.02 6.64
CA TRP A 159 17.82 -5.77 6.10
C TRP A 159 17.91 -5.14 4.71
N ILE A 160 18.80 -4.16 4.52
CA ILE A 160 19.03 -3.53 3.22
C ILE A 160 19.54 -4.55 2.19
N ALA A 161 20.41 -5.48 2.60
CA ALA A 161 20.90 -6.55 1.74
C ALA A 161 19.77 -7.49 1.25
N GLN A 162 18.77 -7.74 2.09
CA GLN A 162 17.60 -8.55 1.75
C GLN A 162 16.55 -7.78 0.96
N TYR A 163 16.35 -6.49 1.28
CA TYR A 163 15.40 -5.61 0.62
C TYR A 163 15.83 -5.29 -0.82
N CYS A 164 17.12 -5.07 -1.05
CA CYS A 164 17.62 -4.67 -2.36
C CYS A 164 17.72 -5.88 -3.31
N PRO A 165 17.07 -5.86 -4.48
CA PRO A 165 16.96 -7.02 -5.36
C PRO A 165 18.31 -7.36 -6.01
N GLY A 166 18.62 -8.66 -6.11
CA GLY A 166 19.88 -9.15 -6.70
C GLY A 166 19.96 -9.02 -8.21
N ASP A 167 20.91 -9.75 -8.80
CA ASP A 167 21.20 -9.72 -10.24
C ASP A 167 19.95 -10.00 -11.09
N GLY A 168 19.81 -9.25 -12.20
CA GLY A 168 18.71 -9.42 -13.17
C GLY A 168 17.51 -8.49 -12.98
N PHE A 169 17.38 -7.82 -11.83
CA PHE A 169 16.30 -6.85 -11.61
C PHE A 169 16.37 -5.65 -12.56
N ASP A 170 17.56 -5.21 -12.95
CA ASP A 170 17.73 -4.09 -13.88
C ASP A 170 17.14 -4.40 -15.27
N GLY A 171 17.37 -5.61 -15.78
CA GLY A 171 16.79 -6.04 -17.05
C GLY A 171 15.27 -6.15 -16.98
N TYR A 172 14.73 -6.47 -15.80
CA TYR A 172 13.31 -6.52 -15.55
C TYR A 172 12.68 -5.12 -15.50
N VAL A 173 13.33 -4.15 -14.85
CA VAL A 173 12.89 -2.73 -14.87
C VAL A 173 12.92 -2.17 -16.28
N GLU A 174 13.97 -2.48 -17.06
CA GLU A 174 14.05 -2.07 -18.48
C GLU A 174 12.91 -2.67 -19.32
N ALA A 175 12.57 -3.95 -19.10
CA ALA A 175 11.43 -4.59 -19.78
C ALA A 175 10.10 -3.91 -19.43
N TYR A 176 9.94 -3.46 -18.18
CA TYR A 176 8.78 -2.69 -17.73
C TYR A 176 8.72 -1.29 -18.37
N LEU A 177 9.86 -0.59 -18.44
CA LEU A 177 9.96 0.69 -19.12
C LEU A 177 9.64 0.58 -20.62
N ALA A 178 10.04 -0.53 -21.26
CA ALA A 178 9.72 -0.80 -22.66
C ALA A 178 8.21 -0.94 -22.92
N LEU A 179 7.40 -1.32 -21.92
CA LEU A 179 5.93 -1.33 -22.06
C LEU A 179 5.37 0.07 -22.33
N ILE A 180 6.01 1.14 -21.82
CA ILE A 180 5.63 2.51 -22.15
C ILE A 180 5.90 2.81 -23.62
N ASP A 181 7.08 2.42 -24.13
CA ASP A 181 7.46 2.67 -25.51
C ASP A 181 6.51 1.94 -26.49
N ASP A 182 6.13 0.70 -26.16
CA ASP A 182 5.13 -0.07 -26.91
C ASP A 182 3.76 0.60 -26.94
N LEU A 183 3.31 1.13 -25.79
CA LEU A 183 2.04 1.86 -25.72
C LEU A 183 2.13 3.19 -26.47
N ALA A 184 3.24 3.94 -26.35
CA ALA A 184 3.46 5.19 -27.05
C ALA A 184 3.33 5.05 -28.56
N ALA A 185 3.66 3.89 -29.12
CA ALA A 185 3.55 3.62 -30.55
C ALA A 185 2.11 3.30 -31.03
N THR A 186 1.20 2.89 -30.15
CA THR A 186 -0.10 2.31 -30.54
C THR A 186 -1.32 2.87 -29.81
N ALA A 187 -1.12 3.61 -28.73
CA ALA A 187 -2.18 4.14 -27.88
C ALA A 187 -2.72 5.48 -28.41
N SER A 188 -3.99 5.76 -28.12
CA SER A 188 -4.59 7.07 -28.38
C SER A 188 -4.06 8.13 -27.40
N GLU A 189 -4.23 9.42 -27.74
CA GLU A 189 -3.88 10.53 -26.83
C GLU A 189 -4.56 10.41 -25.45
N ALA A 190 -5.81 9.94 -25.42
CA ALA A 190 -6.54 9.73 -24.17
C ALA A 190 -5.92 8.61 -23.31
N GLU A 191 -5.44 7.53 -23.95
CA GLU A 191 -4.76 6.44 -23.25
C GLU A 191 -3.38 6.88 -22.73
N LEU A 192 -2.65 7.69 -23.49
CA LEU A 192 -1.39 8.26 -23.04
C LEU A 192 -1.58 9.20 -21.85
N ALA A 193 -2.62 10.04 -21.85
CA ALA A 193 -2.95 10.88 -20.71
C ALA A 193 -3.24 10.06 -19.45
N LEU A 194 -3.99 8.95 -19.56
CA LEU A 194 -4.24 8.04 -18.44
C LEU A 194 -2.96 7.36 -17.92
N LEU A 195 -2.05 7.00 -18.82
CA LEU A 195 -0.75 6.45 -18.45
C LEU A 195 0.08 7.47 -17.68
N GLU A 196 0.16 8.71 -18.17
CA GLU A 196 0.93 9.78 -17.53
C GLU A 196 0.39 10.13 -16.15
N ASP A 197 -0.94 10.28 -16.03
CA ASP A 197 -1.59 10.53 -14.74
C ASP A 197 -1.36 9.38 -13.77
N GLY A 198 -1.53 8.13 -14.23
CA GLY A 198 -1.25 6.94 -13.44
C GLY A 198 0.18 6.93 -12.90
N PHE A 199 1.15 7.23 -13.77
CA PHE A 199 2.57 7.26 -13.41
C PHE A 199 2.88 8.31 -12.35
N LEU A 200 2.36 9.53 -12.52
CA LEU A 200 2.58 10.57 -11.52
C LEU A 200 1.91 10.25 -10.19
N HIS A 201 0.67 9.76 -10.19
CA HIS A 201 -0.01 9.36 -8.96
C HIS A 201 0.76 8.25 -8.23
N GLY A 202 1.23 7.23 -8.94
CA GLY A 202 2.08 6.19 -8.34
C GLY A 202 3.37 6.76 -7.75
N ALA A 203 4.05 7.66 -8.47
CA ALA A 203 5.25 8.33 -7.98
C ALA A 203 5.00 9.18 -6.71
N TYR A 204 3.85 9.84 -6.60
CA TYR A 204 3.48 10.54 -5.37
C TYR A 204 3.28 9.57 -4.19
N TYR A 205 2.70 8.40 -4.43
CA TYR A 205 2.50 7.40 -3.39
C TYR A 205 3.81 6.79 -2.89
N GLU A 206 4.87 6.72 -3.70
CA GLU A 206 6.21 6.30 -3.23
C GLU A 206 6.74 7.21 -2.12
N LEU A 207 6.63 8.54 -2.30
CA LEU A 207 6.98 9.51 -1.27
C LEU A 207 6.00 9.45 -0.07
N ALA A 208 4.70 9.36 -0.34
CA ALA A 208 3.71 9.32 0.73
C ALA A 208 3.84 8.06 1.59
N PHE A 209 4.24 6.93 1.02
CA PHE A 209 4.40 5.67 1.73
C PHE A 209 5.57 5.72 2.72
N CYS A 210 6.72 6.28 2.33
CA CYS A 210 7.84 6.44 3.25
C CYS A 210 7.57 7.48 4.35
N GLU A 211 6.84 8.57 4.04
CA GLU A 211 6.37 9.53 5.05
C GLU A 211 5.40 8.87 6.03
N ALA A 212 4.42 8.09 5.53
CA ALA A 212 3.45 7.40 6.37
C ALA A 212 4.12 6.42 7.33
N ALA A 213 5.13 5.68 6.87
CA ALA A 213 5.91 4.79 7.73
C ALA A 213 6.77 5.54 8.75
N TRP A 214 7.42 6.63 8.35
CA TRP A 214 8.18 7.48 9.25
C TRP A 214 7.32 8.03 10.40
N GLN A 215 6.10 8.46 10.11
CA GLN A 215 5.15 9.00 11.10
C GLN A 215 4.32 7.95 11.84
N LEU A 216 4.52 6.65 11.57
CA LEU A 216 3.70 5.56 12.11
C LEU A 216 2.19 5.80 11.88
N GLN A 217 1.84 6.21 10.66
CA GLN A 217 0.50 6.71 10.33
C GLN A 217 -0.60 5.70 10.69
N SER A 218 -1.62 6.16 11.42
CA SER A 218 -2.80 5.37 11.77
C SER A 218 -4.07 6.21 11.67
N TRP A 219 -5.22 5.54 11.64
CA TRP A 219 -6.53 6.20 11.63
C TRP A 219 -6.81 7.05 12.88
N ALA A 220 -6.23 6.66 14.03
CA ALA A 220 -6.39 7.40 15.29
C ALA A 220 -5.74 8.79 15.23
N GLY A 221 -4.57 8.91 14.57
CA GLY A 221 -3.87 10.18 14.36
C GLY A 221 -4.60 11.15 13.43
N THR A 222 -5.51 10.67 12.58
CA THR A 222 -6.30 11.50 11.66
C THR A 222 -7.45 12.24 12.35
N THR A 223 -7.82 11.87 13.58
CA THR A 223 -9.11 12.26 14.18
C THR A 223 -9.02 13.21 15.39
N SER A 224 -7.85 13.75 15.74
CA SER A 224 -7.69 14.58 16.95
C SER A 224 -6.51 15.53 16.76
N GLU A 225 -6.70 16.73 16.23
CA GLU A 225 -6.53 17.96 17.05
C GLU A 225 -7.40 19.16 16.60
N ARG A 226 -8.18 19.04 15.52
CA ARG A 226 -8.94 20.20 14.98
C ARG A 226 -10.31 20.44 15.63
N ASN A 227 -10.81 19.49 16.42
CA ASN A 227 -12.10 19.61 17.12
C ASN A 227 -12.01 20.05 18.59
N SER A 228 -10.81 20.22 19.15
CA SER A 228 -10.61 20.72 20.51
C SER A 228 -10.54 22.25 20.61
N ARG A 229 -10.37 22.97 19.48
CA ARG A 229 -10.40 24.45 19.44
C ARG A 229 -11.80 25.06 19.23
N SER A 230 -12.77 24.27 18.74
CA SER A 230 -14.17 24.72 18.56
C SER A 230 -14.99 24.65 19.86
N ASP A 231 -14.63 23.76 20.79
CA ASP A 231 -15.38 23.57 22.04
C ASP A 231 -14.97 24.52 23.18
N THR A 232 -13.71 25.00 23.19
CA THR A 232 -13.26 26.02 24.14
C THR A 232 -13.86 27.40 23.82
N VAL A 233 -14.03 27.73 22.53
CA VAL A 233 -14.66 28.99 22.11
C VAL A 233 -16.17 28.98 22.37
N ARG A 234 -16.84 27.82 22.21
CA ARG A 234 -18.28 27.68 22.49
C ARG A 234 -18.59 27.71 23.99
N ARG A 235 -17.73 27.10 24.83
CA ARG A 235 -17.85 27.17 26.30
C ARG A 235 -17.45 28.54 26.89
N GLY A 236 -16.54 29.28 26.23
CA GLY A 236 -16.18 30.65 26.58
C GLY A 236 -17.28 31.69 26.29
N ARG A 237 -17.99 31.55 25.17
CA ARG A 237 -19.14 32.42 24.82
C ARG A 237 -20.40 32.13 25.66
N ALA A 238 -20.63 30.88 26.08
CA ALA A 238 -21.75 30.54 26.95
C ALA A 238 -21.61 31.12 28.38
N ARG A 239 -20.38 31.19 28.93
CA ARG A 239 -20.13 31.78 30.26
C ARG A 239 -20.22 33.31 30.26
N THR A 240 -19.85 33.98 29.18
CA THR A 240 -19.98 35.45 29.06
C THR A 240 -21.41 35.91 28.83
N HIS A 241 -22.26 35.11 28.16
CA HIS A 241 -23.68 35.43 28.04
C HIS A 241 -24.52 35.17 29.31
N ARG A 242 -24.13 34.19 30.15
CA ARG A 242 -24.86 33.89 31.39
C ARG A 242 -24.61 34.93 32.50
N ARG A 243 -23.44 35.58 32.51
CA ARG A 243 -23.15 36.69 33.46
C ARG A 243 -23.80 38.02 33.08
N ARG A 244 -24.15 38.25 31.81
CA ARG A 244 -24.85 39.48 31.37
C ARG A 244 -26.38 39.41 31.49
N ARG A 245 -26.98 38.23 31.72
CA ARG A 245 -28.44 38.06 31.87
C ARG A 245 -28.96 38.09 33.31
N LEU A 246 -28.09 38.14 34.32
CA LEU A 246 -28.51 38.20 35.74
C LEU A 246 -28.69 39.63 36.29
N CYS A 247 -28.54 40.69 35.48
CA CYS A 247 -28.76 42.08 35.90
C CYS A 247 -29.96 42.77 35.23
N ARG A 248 -30.81 42.05 34.48
CA ARG A 248 -32.03 42.62 33.91
C ARG A 248 -33.10 41.55 33.77
N ALA A 249 -33.96 41.45 34.79
CA ALA A 249 -35.37 41.11 34.68
C ALA A 249 -35.96 41.08 36.10
N GLY A 250 -36.37 42.26 36.58
CA GLY A 250 -37.49 42.37 37.49
C GLY A 250 -38.79 42.23 36.70
N ASP A 251 -39.82 41.77 37.41
CA ASP A 251 -41.25 41.82 37.11
C ASP A 251 -41.78 41.07 35.87
N VAL A 252 -42.57 40.02 36.11
CA VAL A 252 -44.05 40.06 36.07
C VAL A 252 -44.59 38.64 36.33
N ALA A 253 -45.59 38.58 37.21
CA ALA A 253 -46.33 37.39 37.62
C ALA A 253 -47.49 37.05 36.66
N LEU A 254 -47.92 35.77 36.70
CA LEU A 254 -49.31 35.27 36.79
C LEU A 254 -49.61 33.98 35.97
N SER A 255 -49.62 32.87 36.71
CA SER A 255 -50.77 31.97 36.99
C SER A 255 -51.35 30.95 35.98
N ARG A 256 -51.52 29.72 36.53
CA ARG A 256 -52.60 28.69 36.38
C ARG A 256 -52.57 27.83 35.12
N THR A 257 -52.86 26.51 35.08
CA THR A 257 -53.71 25.55 35.87
C THR A 257 -53.33 24.11 35.42
N SER A 258 -53.01 23.13 36.28
CA SER A 258 -53.84 22.11 36.98
C SER A 258 -54.33 20.87 36.17
N GLY A 259 -54.05 19.66 36.72
CA GLY A 259 -54.81 18.39 36.56
C GLY A 259 -54.11 17.31 35.71
N SER A 260 -54.10 16.01 36.03
CA SER A 260 -54.48 15.20 37.19
C SER A 260 -53.99 13.75 36.93
N GLU A 261 -53.66 13.02 38.00
CA GLU A 261 -53.31 11.58 38.05
C GLU A 261 -54.43 10.66 37.52
N VAL A 262 -54.08 9.44 37.06
CA VAL A 262 -54.68 8.17 37.52
C VAL A 262 -53.69 7.01 37.25
N ALA A 263 -53.47 6.18 38.26
CA ALA A 263 -52.79 4.88 38.21
C ALA A 263 -53.81 3.73 38.14
N ALA A 264 -53.45 2.57 37.55
CA ALA A 264 -53.82 1.23 38.07
C ALA A 264 -53.34 0.04 37.21
N ARG A 265 -52.60 -0.86 37.87
CA ARG A 265 -52.76 -2.34 37.95
C ARG A 265 -52.45 -3.24 36.72
N GLY A 266 -51.51 -4.18 36.93
CA GLY A 266 -51.36 -5.44 36.17
C GLY A 266 -52.45 -6.48 36.51
N PRO A 267 -52.32 -7.80 36.17
CA PRO A 267 -51.09 -8.59 36.12
C PRO A 267 -50.98 -9.64 34.97
N ALA A 268 -49.92 -10.45 35.07
CA ALA A 268 -49.38 -11.49 34.19
C ALA A 268 -50.28 -12.72 33.87
N ARG A 269 -49.98 -13.44 32.77
CA ARG A 269 -49.26 -14.76 32.78
C ARG A 269 -49.31 -15.55 31.45
N ARG A 270 -48.22 -16.31 31.23
CA ARG A 270 -48.03 -17.56 30.42
C ARG A 270 -48.10 -17.40 28.89
N GLY A 271 -47.29 -18.04 28.06
CA GLY A 271 -46.24 -19.06 28.23
C GLY A 271 -45.95 -19.66 26.83
N GLY A 272 -44.72 -20.13 26.57
CA GLY A 272 -44.38 -20.84 25.32
C GLY A 272 -42.87 -20.87 25.07
N GLY A 273 -42.26 -22.04 25.26
CA GLY A 273 -40.83 -22.30 25.19
C GLY A 273 -40.26 -22.49 23.76
N PRO A 274 -39.07 -23.10 23.62
CA PRO A 274 -37.98 -22.54 22.82
C PRO A 274 -37.76 -23.23 21.47
N GLY A 275 -37.42 -22.45 20.44
CA GLY A 275 -36.94 -22.94 19.15
C GLY A 275 -35.41 -22.87 19.07
N THR A 276 -34.76 -24.02 19.02
CA THR A 276 -33.32 -24.20 18.82
C THR A 276 -32.96 -24.09 17.34
N CYS A 277 -31.97 -23.24 17.01
CA CYS A 277 -31.33 -23.21 15.68
C CYS A 277 -30.08 -24.12 15.69
N PRO A 278 -29.84 -24.95 14.66
CA PRO A 278 -28.68 -25.83 14.61
C PRO A 278 -27.40 -25.10 14.22
N ARG A 279 -26.31 -25.41 14.95
CA ARG A 279 -24.93 -25.01 14.66
C ARG A 279 -24.36 -25.89 13.55
N HIS A 280 -23.77 -25.28 12.52
CA HIS A 280 -22.92 -25.97 11.55
C HIS A 280 -21.51 -26.17 12.14
N GLN A 281 -21.06 -27.43 12.16
CA GLN A 281 -19.65 -27.83 12.37
C GLN A 281 -18.89 -27.81 11.03
N PRO A 282 -17.58 -27.50 11.02
CA PRO A 282 -16.74 -27.65 9.84
C PRO A 282 -16.27 -29.11 9.66
N PRO A 283 -16.00 -29.56 8.42
CA PRO A 283 -15.47 -30.91 8.20
C PRO A 283 -13.97 -31.01 8.50
N HIS A 284 -13.60 -32.22 8.89
CA HIS A 284 -12.30 -32.71 9.33
C HIS A 284 -11.23 -32.80 8.24
N ASP A 285 -9.99 -32.81 8.73
CA ASP A 285 -8.71 -33.06 8.06
C ASP A 285 -8.70 -34.27 7.12
N GLY A 286 -8.06 -34.09 5.97
CA GLY A 286 -7.71 -35.13 5.02
C GLY A 286 -6.41 -34.79 4.28
N ASP A 287 -5.34 -35.48 4.67
CA ASP A 287 -4.10 -35.82 3.96
C ASP A 287 -3.63 -34.95 2.79
N LEU A 288 -2.55 -34.19 3.02
CA LEU A 288 -1.65 -33.70 1.97
C LEU A 288 -0.29 -34.42 2.08
N PRO A 289 0.27 -34.96 0.98
CA PRO A 289 1.53 -35.68 1.02
C PRO A 289 2.73 -34.72 1.18
N ALA A 290 3.70 -35.17 1.98
CA ALA A 290 4.93 -34.47 2.31
C ALA A 290 5.78 -34.16 1.06
N ALA A 291 6.04 -32.87 0.82
CA ALA A 291 7.07 -32.40 -0.09
C ALA A 291 8.43 -32.40 0.62
N ARG A 292 9.36 -33.17 0.05
CA ARG A 292 10.76 -33.29 0.48
C ARG A 292 11.50 -31.96 0.37
N SER A 293 12.34 -31.71 1.38
CA SER A 293 13.32 -30.64 1.44
C SER A 293 14.36 -30.76 0.32
N GLY A 294 14.47 -29.70 -0.48
CA GLY A 294 15.54 -29.47 -1.44
C GLY A 294 16.18 -28.10 -1.16
N SER A 295 17.48 -28.12 -1.01
CA SER A 295 18.37 -27.02 -0.61
C SER A 295 18.40 -25.83 -1.58
N GLY A 296 18.41 -24.62 -1.00
CA GLY A 296 19.16 -23.45 -1.48
C GLY A 296 19.03 -23.05 -2.94
N ASP A 297 18.00 -22.25 -3.25
CA ASP A 297 18.06 -21.34 -4.40
C ASP A 297 17.68 -19.94 -3.90
N GLN A 298 18.62 -19.00 -4.01
CA GLN A 298 18.36 -17.60 -3.68
C GLN A 298 17.37 -17.07 -4.72
N GLY A 299 16.31 -16.38 -4.27
CA GLY A 299 15.19 -15.93 -5.09
C GLY A 299 15.60 -15.01 -6.24
N GLY A 300 16.04 -15.60 -7.35
CA GLY A 300 16.34 -14.92 -8.60
C GLY A 300 15.06 -14.65 -9.37
N TRP A 301 14.94 -13.45 -9.93
CA TRP A 301 13.89 -13.13 -10.90
C TRP A 301 13.99 -14.07 -12.10
N PRO A 302 12.85 -14.56 -12.65
CA PRO A 302 12.89 -15.51 -13.75
C PRO A 302 13.70 -14.93 -14.92
N PRO A 303 14.66 -15.68 -15.48
CA PRO A 303 15.48 -15.17 -16.56
C PRO A 303 14.59 -14.80 -17.74
N LEU A 304 14.73 -13.56 -18.24
CA LEU A 304 14.12 -13.11 -19.49
C LEU A 304 14.68 -13.96 -20.64
N ARG A 305 14.09 -15.14 -20.87
CA ARG A 305 14.51 -16.01 -21.98
C ARG A 305 14.17 -15.28 -23.28
N ARG A 306 15.20 -14.87 -24.04
CA ARG A 306 15.06 -14.58 -25.47
C ARG A 306 14.58 -15.85 -26.17
N ARG A 307 13.27 -15.99 -26.35
CA ARG A 307 12.68 -17.01 -27.20
C ARG A 307 11.53 -16.38 -27.96
N PHE A 308 11.80 -15.92 -29.18
CA PHE A 308 11.03 -16.20 -30.39
C PHE A 308 11.85 -15.78 -31.64
N GLY A 309 12.35 -16.79 -32.36
CA GLY A 309 12.34 -16.85 -33.83
C GLY A 309 13.12 -15.83 -34.67
N GLY A 310 14.45 -15.74 -34.51
CA GLY A 310 15.30 -15.24 -35.60
C GLY A 310 15.45 -16.30 -36.69
N ARG A 311 14.85 -16.09 -37.86
CA ARG A 311 15.08 -16.91 -39.07
C ARG A 311 16.59 -16.99 -39.33
N ALA A 312 17.15 -18.19 -39.27
CA ALA A 312 18.47 -18.45 -39.79
C ALA A 312 18.42 -18.34 -41.32
N LEU A 313 18.96 -17.24 -41.86
CA LEU A 313 19.44 -17.18 -43.22
C LEU A 313 20.62 -18.16 -43.35
N ARG A 314 20.38 -19.35 -43.89
CA ARG A 314 21.47 -20.16 -44.48
C ARG A 314 21.57 -19.78 -45.96
N LYS A 315 22.68 -19.13 -46.32
CA LYS A 315 23.17 -19.05 -47.71
C LYS A 315 23.71 -20.43 -48.15
N PRO A 316 23.71 -20.71 -49.46
CA PRO A 316 24.01 -22.03 -50.01
C PRO A 316 25.52 -22.23 -50.16
N GLN A 317 25.99 -23.48 -50.14
CA GLN A 317 27.17 -23.92 -50.90
C GLN A 317 27.34 -25.45 -50.86
N LEU A 318 27.30 -26.00 -52.08
CA LEU A 318 27.83 -27.27 -52.61
C LEU A 318 27.31 -28.59 -52.03
#